data_AF-A0A0J0YP78-F1
#
_entry.id   AF-A0A0J0YP78-F1
#
_cell.length_a   1.000
_cell.length_b   1.000
_cell.length_c   1.000
_cell.angle_alpha   90.00
_cell.angle_beta   90.00
_cell.angle_gamma   90.00
#
_symmetry.space_group_name_H-M   'P 1'
#
loop_
_entity.id
_entity.type
_entity.pdbx_description
1 polymer ?
#
loop_
_entity_poly.entity_id
_entity_poly.type
_entity_poly.pdbx_seq_one_letter_code
_entity_poly.pdbx_strand_id
1 'polypeptide(L)' 'MLVPLVGEAWLEYELKRFTVREYLKPLLPEDIDTLLLGCTHYPLLTPLIRSAAPVIALLDSAITTSEATARALA' A
#
# COMPACT_ATOMS: atom_id res chain seq x y z
N MET A 1 12.16 -3.50 -0.13
CA MET A 1 11.45 -2.25 0.16
C MET A 1 10.61 -1.91 -1.06
N LEU A 2 9.36 -1.47 -0.93
CA LEU A 2 8.46 -1.21 -2.09
C LEU A 2 8.64 0.19 -2.72
N VAL A 3 9.30 1.11 -2.02
CA VAL A 3 9.49 2.51 -2.46
C VAL A 3 10.11 2.64 -3.87
N PRO A 4 11.15 1.87 -4.25
CA PRO A 4 11.73 1.98 -5.59
C PRO A 4 10.74 1.70 -6.73
N LEU A 5 9.73 0.85 -6.49
CA LEU A 5 8.72 0.51 -7.50
C LEU A 5 7.87 1.72 -7.94
N VAL A 6 7.77 2.73 -7.08
CA VAL A 6 6.98 3.94 -7.30
C VAL A 6 7.76 4.98 -8.10
N GLY A 7 9.04 5.18 -7.78
CA GLY A 7 9.88 6.20 -8.40
C GLY A 7 10.52 5.76 -9.72
N GLU A 8 10.69 4.47 -9.94
CA GLU A 8 11.39 3.95 -11.11
C GLU A 8 10.42 3.66 -12.27
N ALA A 9 10.39 4.58 -13.23
CA ALA A 9 9.58 4.46 -14.44
C ALA A 9 10.03 3.33 -15.38
N TRP A 10 11.29 2.91 -15.29
CA TRP A 10 11.89 1.85 -16.11
C TRP A 10 11.60 0.43 -15.61
N LEU A 11 11.01 0.27 -14.42
CA LEU A 11 10.56 -1.04 -13.97
C LEU A 11 9.29 -1.46 -14.72
N GLU A 12 9.36 -2.61 -15.38
CA GLU A 12 8.21 -3.19 -16.09
C GLU A 12 7.05 -3.48 -15.13
N TYR A 13 5.83 -3.38 -15.66
CA TYR A 13 4.61 -3.59 -14.88
C TYR A 13 4.56 -4.97 -14.21
N GLU A 14 4.97 -6.03 -14.92
CA GLU A 14 4.98 -7.39 -14.38
C GLU A 14 6.00 -7.57 -13.25
N LEU A 15 7.14 -6.89 -13.32
CA LEU A 15 8.12 -6.90 -12.24
C LEU A 15 7.55 -6.21 -10.99
N LYS A 16 6.90 -5.06 -11.14
CA LYS A 16 6.23 -4.37 -10.03
C LYS A 16 5.15 -5.25 -9.40
N ARG A 17 4.34 -5.91 -10.23
CA ARG A 17 3.30 -6.84 -9.77
C ARG A 17 3.88 -8.03 -9.01
N PHE A 18 4.93 -8.65 -9.54
CA PHE A 18 5.63 -9.76 -8.89
C PHE A 18 6.18 -9.33 -7.52
N THR A 19 6.90 -8.20 -7.48
CA THR A 19 7.49 -7.71 -6.22
C THR A 19 6.42 -7.40 -5.18
N VAL A 20 5.33 -6.72 -5.54
CA VAL A 20 4.21 -6.45 -4.61
C VAL A 20 3.64 -7.75 -4.04
N ARG A 21 3.41 -8.76 -4.89
CA ARG A 21 2.89 -10.07 -4.45
C ARG A 21 3.82 -10.76 -3.47
N GLU A 22 5.12 -10.81 -3.75
CA GLU A 22 6.10 -11.44 -2.85
C GLU A 22 6.20 -10.69 -1.51
N TYR A 23 6.09 -9.37 -1.52
CA TYR A 23 6.07 -8.56 -0.29
C TYR A 23 4.84 -8.78 0.58
N LEU A 24 3.68 -9.03 -0.03
CA LEU A 24 2.43 -9.27 0.70
C LEU A 24 2.26 -10.74 1.12
N LYS A 25 2.94 -11.67 0.46
CA LYS A 25 2.88 -13.11 0.74
C LYS A 25 3.00 -13.50 2.22
N PRO A 26 3.91 -12.95 3.04
CA PRO A 26 3.95 -13.30 4.46
C PRO A 26 2.77 -12.76 5.28
N LEU A 27 2.03 -11.77 4.77
CA LEU A 27 0.89 -11.15 5.46
C LEU A 27 -0.44 -11.84 5.14
N LEU A 28 -0.54 -12.50 3.98
CA LEU A 28 -1.79 -13.17 3.54
C LEU A 28 -2.24 -14.32 4.46
N PRO A 29 -1.35 -15.14 5.06
CA PRO A 29 -1.74 -16.22 5.96
C PRO A 29 -2.14 -15.78 7.37
N GLU A 30 -1.89 -14.51 7.73
CA GLU A 30 -2.10 -13.99 9.09
C GLU A 30 -3.55 -13.51 9.33
N ASP A 31 -4.49 -13.82 8.42
CA ASP A 31 -5.90 -13.42 8.47
C ASP A 31 -6.13 -11.92 8.77
N ILE A 32 -5.21 -11.06 8.33
CA ILE A 32 -5.36 -9.61 8.51
C ILE A 32 -6.55 -9.11 7.67
N ASP A 33 -7.39 -8.28 8.28
CA ASP A 33 -8.51 -7.65 7.57
C ASP A 33 -8.15 -6.30 6.96
N THR A 34 -7.08 -5.66 7.48
CA THR A 34 -6.70 -4.28 7.16
C THR A 34 -5.18 -4.14 7.03
N LEU A 35 -4.75 -3.43 5.98
CA LEU A 35 -3.36 -3.09 5.72
C LEU A 35 -3.17 -1.56 5.74
N LEU A 36 -2.32 -1.08 6.65
CA LEU A 36 -1.91 0.32 6.69
C LEU A 36 -0.86 0.60 5.60
N LEU A 37 -1.15 1.58 4.73
CA LEU A 37 -0.22 2.15 3.77
C LEU A 37 0.69 3.16 4.49
N GLY A 38 1.59 2.64 5.32
CA GLY A 38 2.43 3.40 6.26
C GLY A 38 3.62 4.16 5.64
N CYS A 39 3.67 4.29 4.32
CA CYS A 39 4.67 5.11 3.64
C CYS A 39 3.95 6.03 2.66
N THR A 40 4.42 7.26 2.56
CA THR A 40 3.86 8.31 1.69
C THR A 40 3.71 7.90 0.22
N HIS A 41 4.47 6.91 -0.25
CA HIS A 41 4.46 6.45 -1.65
C HIS A 41 3.46 5.31 -1.90
N TYR A 42 3.06 4.57 -0.87
CA TYR A 42 2.28 3.33 -1.04
C TYR A 42 0.86 3.52 -1.59
N PRO A 43 0.17 4.67 -1.41
CA PRO A 43 -1.09 4.92 -2.11
C PRO A 43 -1.01 4.75 -3.63
N LEU A 44 0.16 5.02 -4.23
CA LEU A 44 0.40 4.86 -5.67
C LEU A 44 0.47 3.39 -6.12
N LEU A 45 0.71 2.46 -5.20
CA LEU A 45 0.72 1.01 -5.46
C LEU A 45 -0.64 0.35 -5.22
N THR A 46 -1.67 1.12 -4.81
CA THR A 46 -3.01 0.61 -4.50
C THR A 46 -3.56 -0.37 -5.55
N PRO A 47 -3.49 -0.10 -6.88
CA PRO A 47 -3.99 -1.04 -7.88
C PRO A 47 -3.28 -2.40 -7.84
N LEU A 48 -1.96 -2.40 -7.65
CA LEU A 48 -1.14 -3.61 -7.57
C LEU A 48 -1.39 -4.38 -6.26
N ILE A 49 -1.50 -3.65 -5.15
CA ILE A 49 -1.80 -4.22 -3.83
C ILE A 49 -3.19 -4.87 -3.85
N ARG A 50 -4.20 -4.19 -4.40
CA ARG A 50 -5.56 -4.75 -4.56
C ARG A 50 -5.59 -5.98 -5.47
N SER A 51 -4.76 -6.02 -6.51
CA SER A 51 -4.64 -7.22 -7.34
C SER A 51 -4.08 -8.43 -6.57
N ALA A 52 -3.24 -8.21 -5.57
CA ALA A 52 -2.59 -9.27 -4.80
C ALA A 52 -3.40 -9.65 -3.54
N ALA A 53 -4.14 -8.70 -2.98
CA ALA A 53 -4.90 -8.82 -1.73
C ALA A 53 -6.29 -8.15 -1.88
N PRO A 54 -7.22 -8.74 -2.66
CA PRO A 54 -8.48 -8.07 -3.01
C PRO A 54 -9.46 -7.90 -1.84
N VAL A 55 -9.35 -8.73 -0.81
CA VAL A 55 -10.27 -8.78 0.34
C VAL A 55 -9.83 -7.93 1.53
N ILE A 56 -8.60 -7.41 1.50
CA ILE A 56 -8.02 -6.64 2.60
C ILE A 56 -8.38 -5.16 2.44
N ALA A 57 -8.86 -4.54 3.53
CA ALA A 57 -9.09 -3.10 3.59
C ALA A 57 -7.75 -2.36 3.56
N LEU A 58 -7.67 -1.26 2.80
CA LEU A 58 -6.46 -0.45 2.71
C LEU A 58 -6.67 0.87 3.44
N LEU A 59 -5.79 1.18 4.40
CA LEU A 59 -5.83 2.42 5.18
C LEU A 59 -4.71 3.36 4.72
N ASP A 60 -5.08 4.53 4.21
CA ASP A 60 -4.13 5.55 3.78
C ASP A 60 -3.69 6.44 4.96
N SER A 61 -2.38 6.49 5.21
CA SER A 61 -1.80 7.32 6.26
C SER A 61 -1.98 8.82 6.00
N ALA A 62 -2.02 9.27 4.73
CA ALA A 62 -2.22 10.67 4.38
C ALA A 62 -3.63 11.15 4.77
N ILE A 63 -4.65 10.33 4.51
CA ILE A 63 -6.04 10.65 4.85
C ILE A 63 -6.23 10.69 6.35
N THR A 64 -5.81 9.64 7.06
CA THR A 64 -5.95 9.56 8.53
C THR A 64 -5.20 10.69 9.24
N THR A 65 -4.02 11.08 8.75
CA THR A 65 -3.26 12.23 9.27
C THR A 65 -3.96 13.56 9.00
N SER A 66 -4.50 13.75 7.78
CA SER A 66 -5.23 14.97 7.42
C SER A 66 -6.46 15.17 8.30
N GLU A 67 -7.26 14.12 8.49
CA GLU A 67 -8.44 14.16 9.37
C GLU A 67 -8.08 14.41 10.83
N ALA A 68 -7.02 13.77 11.34
CA ALA A 68 -6.56 13.98 12.70
C ALA A 68 -6.11 15.42 12.93
N THR A 69 -5.40 16.00 11.96
CA THR A 69 -4.97 17.40 11.99
C THR A 69 -6.18 18.33 11.99
N ALA A 70 -7.18 18.09 11.13
CA ALA A 70 -8.41 18.88 11.11
C ALA A 70 -9.16 18.82 12.45
N ARG A 71 -9.25 17.65 13.09
CA ARG A 71 -9.87 17.50 14.41
C ARG A 71 -9.10 18.23 15.53
N ALA A 72 -7.77 18.25 15.45
CA ALA A 72 -6.93 18.90 16.46
C ALA A 72 -6.94 20.44 16.38
N LEU A 73 -7.35 20.99 15.23
CA LEU A 73 -7.42 22.42 14.96
C LEU A 73 -8.85 22.97 14.92
N ALA A 74 -9.86 22.14 15.20
CA ALA A 74 -11.27 22.52 15.34
C ALA A 74 -11.56 23.07 16.74
#